data_AF-A0A426US37-F1
#
_entry.id   AF-A0A426US37-F1
#
_cell.length_a   1.000
_cell.length_b   1.000
_cell.length_c   1.000
_cell.angle_alpha   90.00
_cell.angle_beta   90.00
_cell.angle_gamma   90.00
#
_symmetry.space_group_name_H-M   'P 1'
#
loop_
_entity.id
_entity.type
_entity.pdbx_description
1 polymer ?
#
loop_
_entity_poly.entity_id
_entity_poly.type
_entity_poly.pdbx_seq_one_letter_code
_entity_poly.pdbx_strand_id
1 'polypeptide(L)'
;MNVYMEVETVRGGGADLRAIAPGARRASDRVKAPAETAAAGNAGFLTGDAGVRWQAALGEVTAGVERRVAWQGEQVGGSADDMEGADAGVGRDFRRIGQRLSKREG
;
A
#
# COMPACT_ATOMS: atom_id res chain seq x y z
N MET A 1 11.25 -22.99 6.41
CA MET A 1 10.15 -22.19 6.99
C MET A 1 9.06 -22.16 5.95
N ASN A 2 7.86 -22.70 6.25
CA ASN A 2 6.72 -22.65 5.34
C ASN A 2 5.86 -21.45 5.73
N VAL A 3 5.57 -20.57 4.77
CA VAL A 3 4.71 -19.40 4.96
C VAL A 3 3.35 -19.74 4.35
N TYR A 4 2.29 -19.67 5.15
CA TYR A 4 0.91 -19.79 4.67
C TYR A 4 0.40 -18.41 4.27
N MET A 5 -0.23 -18.30 3.10
CA MET A 5 -0.86 -17.07 2.60
C MET A 5 -2.19 -17.41 1.93
N GLU A 6 -3.25 -16.70 2.30
CA GLU A 6 -4.53 -16.74 1.59
C GLU A 6 -4.50 -15.72 0.45
N VAL A 7 -4.08 -16.18 -0.73
CA VAL A 7 -3.81 -15.34 -1.91
C VAL A 7 -4.96 -14.39 -2.24
N GLU A 8 -6.20 -14.89 -2.27
CA GLU A 8 -7.39 -14.07 -2.56
C GLU A 8 -7.67 -13.02 -1.49
N THR A 9 -7.49 -13.36 -0.21
CA THR A 9 -7.65 -12.42 0.91
C THR A 9 -6.60 -11.31 0.84
N VAL A 10 -5.35 -11.66 0.54
CA VAL A 10 -4.24 -10.70 0.41
C VAL A 10 -4.44 -9.80 -0.80
N ARG A 11 -4.81 -10.37 -1.95
CA ARG A 11 -5.14 -9.62 -3.17
C ARG A 11 -6.28 -8.63 -2.94
N GLY A 12 -7.35 -9.07 -2.28
CA GLY A 12 -8.48 -8.23 -1.88
C GLY A 12 -8.04 -7.06 -1.00
N GLY A 13 -7.23 -7.32 0.04
CA GLY A 13 -6.68 -6.27 0.90
C GLY A 13 -5.81 -5.25 0.15
N GLY A 14 -5.02 -5.68 -0.84
CA GLY A 14 -4.25 -4.79 -1.71
C GLY A 14 -5.14 -3.90 -2.59
N ALA A 15 -6.25 -4.45 -3.12
CA ALA A 15 -7.24 -3.71 -3.87
C ALA A 15 -7.97 -2.67 -3.00
N ASP A 16 -8.34 -3.05 -1.77
CA ASP A 16 -8.98 -2.16 -0.81
C ASP A 16 -8.07 -0.98 -0.44
N LEU A 17 -6.78 -1.25 -0.19
CA LEU A 17 -5.78 -0.20 0.07
C LEU A 17 -5.67 0.79 -1.12
N ARG A 18 -5.66 0.29 -2.35
CA ARG A 18 -5.65 1.15 -3.55
C ARG A 18 -6.96 1.94 -3.69
N ALA A 19 -8.10 1.35 -3.31
CA ALA A 19 -9.41 2.01 -3.38
C ALA A 19 -9.54 3.15 -2.36
N ILE A 20 -8.95 3.02 -1.17
CA ILE A 20 -8.96 4.07 -0.14
C ILE A 20 -7.83 5.10 -0.30
N ALA A 21 -6.80 4.81 -1.09
CA ALA A 21 -5.69 5.72 -1.32
C ALA A 21 -6.14 7.10 -1.84
N PRO A 22 -7.06 7.19 -2.83
CA PRO A 22 -7.75 8.44 -3.16
C PRO A 22 -8.59 8.91 -1.97
N GLY A 23 -8.15 9.96 -1.28
CA GLY A 23 -8.85 10.49 -0.10
C GLY A 23 -8.34 9.96 1.24
N ALA A 24 -7.25 9.17 1.27
CA ALA A 24 -6.54 8.85 2.51
C ALA A 24 -6.03 10.14 3.22
N ARG A 25 -5.77 11.21 2.45
CA ARG A 25 -5.41 12.52 2.99
C ARG A 25 -6.55 13.22 3.75
N ARG A 26 -7.81 12.77 3.66
CA ARG A 26 -8.97 13.40 4.33
C ARG A 26 -8.81 13.47 5.85
N ALA A 27 -8.02 12.56 6.44
CA ALA A 27 -7.67 12.65 7.86
C ALA A 27 -6.76 13.84 8.14
N SER A 28 -5.72 14.05 7.31
CA SER A 28 -4.83 15.21 7.38
C SER A 28 -5.56 16.53 7.07
N ASP A 29 -6.45 16.54 6.08
CA ASP A 29 -7.28 17.71 5.74
C ASP A 29 -8.16 18.16 6.91
N ARG A 30 -8.67 17.21 7.72
CA ARG A 30 -9.48 17.51 8.91
C ARG A 30 -8.69 18.24 10.01
N VAL A 31 -7.38 18.09 10.07
CA VAL A 31 -6.52 18.75 11.07
C VAL A 31 -6.09 20.16 10.62
N LYS A 32 -6.17 20.44 9.32
CA LYS A 32 -5.79 21.73 8.72
C LYS A 32 -6.62 22.88 9.27
N ALA A 33 -7.95 22.81 9.22
CA ALA A 33 -8.83 23.90 9.66
C ALA A 33 -8.73 24.20 11.17
N PRO A 34 -8.70 23.20 12.08
CA PRO A 34 -8.43 23.46 13.51
C PRO A 34 -7.08 24.11 13.76
N ALA A 35 -6.04 23.70 13.02
CA ALA A 35 -4.71 24.26 13.20
C ALA A 35 -4.58 25.68 12.63
N GLU A 36 -5.22 25.98 11.49
CA GLU A 36 -5.37 27.35 10.98
C GLU A 36 -6.13 28.24 11.97
N THR A 37 -7.17 27.71 12.61
CA THR A 37 -7.96 28.43 13.63
C THR A 37 -7.14 28.72 14.88
N ALA A 38 -6.40 27.73 15.39
CA ALA A 38 -5.52 27.90 16.54
C ALA A 38 -4.40 28.90 16.25
N ALA A 39 -3.90 28.90 15.01
CA ALA A 39 -2.86 29.80 14.58
C ALA A 39 -3.34 31.24 14.32
N ALA A 40 -4.60 31.43 13.90
CA ALA A 40 -5.23 32.75 13.80
C ALA A 40 -5.35 33.45 15.18
N GLY A 41 -5.48 32.67 16.26
CA GLY A 41 -5.42 33.16 17.63
C GLY A 41 -4.02 33.58 18.11
N ASN A 42 -2.97 33.31 17.32
CA ASN A 42 -1.58 33.60 17.63
C ASN A 42 -0.90 34.20 16.40
N ALA A 43 -1.14 35.49 16.14
CA ALA A 43 -0.84 36.18 14.88
C ALA A 43 0.62 36.05 14.36
N GLY A 44 1.59 35.76 15.24
CA GLY A 44 2.99 35.54 14.87
C GLY A 44 3.35 34.09 14.51
N PHE A 45 2.46 33.12 14.75
CA PHE A 45 2.77 31.71 14.55
C PHE A 45 2.89 31.37 13.07
N LEU A 46 1.87 31.66 12.25
CA LEU A 46 1.87 31.31 10.81
C LEU A 46 2.94 32.06 9.99
N THR A 47 3.30 33.26 10.42
CA THR A 47 4.26 34.13 9.74
C THR A 47 5.68 33.95 10.28
N GLY A 48 5.83 33.42 11.49
CA GLY A 48 7.11 33.04 12.06
C GLY A 48 7.64 31.72 11.49
N ASP A 49 8.95 31.54 11.55
CA ASP A 49 9.64 30.35 11.05
C ASP A 49 9.03 29.02 11.51
N ALA A 50 8.49 28.99 12.73
CA ALA A 50 7.87 27.79 13.29
C ALA A 50 6.57 27.41 12.56
N GLY A 51 5.69 28.36 12.25
CA GLY A 51 4.47 28.08 11.50
C GLY A 51 4.73 27.78 10.03
N VAL A 52 5.73 28.44 9.42
CA VAL A 52 6.17 28.11 8.05
C VAL A 52 6.68 26.66 7.97
N ARG A 53 7.54 26.24 8.92
CA ARG A 53 8.01 24.86 9.01
C ARG A 53 6.88 23.87 9.27
N TRP A 54 5.94 24.23 10.13
CA TRP A 54 4.77 23.39 10.42
C TRP A 54 3.85 23.22 9.19
N GLN A 55 3.56 24.29 8.45
CA GLN A 55 2.76 24.24 7.22
C GLN A 55 3.43 23.39 6.14
N ALA A 56 4.75 23.53 5.97
CA ALA A 56 5.53 22.71 5.04
C ALA A 56 5.47 21.22 5.42
N ALA A 57 5.71 20.89 6.69
CA ALA A 57 5.64 19.52 7.19
C ALA A 57 4.23 18.91 7.03
N LEU A 58 3.17 19.69 7.32
CA LEU A 58 1.79 19.25 7.11
C LEU A 58 1.51 18.96 5.62
N GLY A 59 1.99 19.82 4.72
CA GLY A 59 1.87 19.63 3.27
C GLY A 59 2.58 18.36 2.79
N GLU A 60 3.81 18.13 3.23
CA GLU A 60 4.59 16.94 2.89
C GLU A 60 3.95 15.65 3.39
N VAL A 61 3.49 15.64 4.66
CA VAL A 61 2.78 14.49 5.24
C VAL A 61 1.50 14.22 4.48
N THR A 62 0.69 15.26 4.21
CA THR A 62 -0.59 15.13 3.49
C THR A 62 -0.38 14.58 2.08
N ALA A 63 0.61 15.09 1.34
CA ALA A 63 0.94 14.60 0.01
C ALA A 63 1.53 13.17 0.02
N GLY A 64 2.25 12.82 1.10
CA GLY A 64 2.87 11.50 1.25
C GLY A 64 1.89 10.38 1.60
N VAL A 65 0.78 10.68 2.26
CA VAL A 65 -0.19 9.67 2.74
C VAL A 65 -0.84 8.92 1.58
N GLU A 66 -1.38 9.62 0.56
CA GLU A 66 -2.03 8.94 -0.58
C GLU A 66 -1.04 8.06 -1.34
N ARG A 67 0.19 8.55 -1.57
CA ARG A 67 1.25 7.80 -2.24
C ARG A 67 1.68 6.55 -1.47
N ARG A 68 1.80 6.64 -0.14
CA ARG A 68 2.18 5.49 0.70
C ARG A 68 1.09 4.43 0.74
N VAL A 69 -0.17 4.82 0.88
CA VAL A 69 -1.29 3.87 0.91
C VAL A 69 -1.44 3.17 -0.44
N ALA A 70 -1.28 3.90 -1.55
CA ALA A 70 -1.23 3.31 -2.89
C ALA A 70 -0.06 2.32 -3.05
N TRP A 71 1.15 2.72 -2.67
CA TRP A 71 2.34 1.84 -2.74
C TRP A 71 2.18 0.59 -1.86
N GLN A 72 1.63 0.71 -0.66
CA GLN A 72 1.35 -0.45 0.20
C GLN A 72 0.35 -1.39 -0.45
N GLY A 73 -0.72 -0.88 -1.08
CA GLY A 73 -1.65 -1.68 -1.86
C GLY A 73 -0.98 -2.39 -3.04
N GLU A 74 -0.01 -1.74 -3.70
CA GLU A 74 0.81 -2.38 -4.74
C GLU A 74 1.70 -3.50 -4.22
N GLN A 75 2.38 -3.31 -3.09
CA GLN A 75 3.22 -4.35 -2.50
C GLN A 75 2.41 -5.57 -2.06
N VAL A 76 1.24 -5.35 -1.47
CA VAL A 76 0.33 -6.40 -1.01
C VAL A 76 -0.22 -7.19 -2.21
N GLY A 77 -0.70 -6.50 -3.24
CA GLY A 77 -1.18 -7.16 -4.48
C GLY A 77 -0.08 -7.93 -5.19
N GLY A 78 1.11 -7.34 -5.34
CA GLY A 78 2.25 -7.99 -5.98
C GLY A 78 2.71 -9.25 -5.24
N SER A 79 2.67 -9.24 -3.90
CA SER A 79 3.02 -10.43 -3.11
C SER A 79 2.04 -11.60 -3.34
N ALA A 80 0.76 -11.32 -3.56
CA ALA A 80 -0.24 -12.33 -3.89
C ALA A 80 -0.02 -12.90 -5.31
N ASP A 81 0.27 -12.03 -6.28
CA ASP A 81 0.53 -12.42 -7.66
C ASP A 81 1.82 -13.27 -7.80
N ASP A 82 2.87 -12.93 -7.05
CA ASP A 82 4.12 -13.70 -7.02
C ASP A 82 3.90 -15.12 -6.48
N MET A 83 3.05 -15.28 -5.45
CA MET A 83 2.74 -16.58 -4.85
C MET A 83 1.90 -17.46 -5.79
N GLU A 84 0.88 -16.91 -6.45
CA GLU A 84 0.11 -17.64 -7.47
C GLU A 84 0.99 -18.04 -8.67
N GLY A 85 1.90 -17.15 -9.08
CA GLY A 85 2.89 -17.43 -10.13
C GLY A 85 3.82 -18.60 -9.78
N ALA A 86 4.26 -18.67 -8.52
CA ALA A 86 5.08 -19.77 -8.01
C ALA A 86 4.31 -21.11 -8.00
N ASP A 87 3.08 -21.12 -7.52
CA ASP A 87 2.22 -22.31 -7.51
C ASP A 87 1.93 -22.82 -8.94
N ALA A 88 1.62 -21.90 -9.86
CA ALA A 88 1.44 -22.24 -11.27
C ALA A 88 2.73 -22.81 -11.89
N GLY A 89 3.91 -22.33 -11.48
CA GLY A 89 5.21 -22.86 -11.86
C GLY A 89 5.41 -24.30 -11.40
N VAL A 90 5.20 -24.55 -10.11
CA VAL A 90 5.31 -25.89 -9.50
C VAL A 90 4.33 -26.87 -10.15
N GLY A 91 3.09 -26.47 -10.38
CA GLY A 91 2.09 -27.30 -11.06
C GLY A 91 2.42 -27.61 -12.52
N ARG A 92 3.14 -26.73 -13.23
CA ARG A 92 3.67 -27.03 -14.57
C ARG A 92 4.81 -28.05 -14.51
N ASP A 93 5.68 -27.96 -13.52
CA ASP A 93 6.81 -28.89 -13.36
C ASP A 93 6.35 -30.30 -12.97
N PHE A 94 5.37 -30.43 -12.06
CA PHE A 94 4.76 -31.73 -11.75
C PHE A 94 4.13 -32.38 -12.99
N ARG A 95 3.39 -31.60 -13.80
CA ARG A 95 2.83 -32.10 -15.07
C ARG A 95 3.93 -32.57 -16.03
N ARG A 96 5.03 -31.83 -16.15
CA ARG A 96 6.18 -32.20 -16.99
C ARG A 96 6.87 -33.48 -16.51
N ILE A 97 7.03 -33.64 -15.20
CA ILE A 97 7.61 -34.87 -14.60
C ILE A 97 6.69 -36.06 -14.89
N GLY A 98 5.38 -35.93 -14.63
CA GLY A 98 4.40 -36.97 -14.91
C GLY A 98 4.41 -37.42 -16.39
N GLN A 99 4.46 -36.47 -17.32
CA GLN A 99 4.58 -36.77 -18.76
C GLN A 99 5.87 -37.50 -19.13
N ARG A 100 7.00 -37.19 -18.46
CA ARG A 100 8.28 -37.88 -18.69
C ARG A 100 8.29 -39.30 -18.12
N LEU A 101 7.63 -39.51 -16.99
CA LEU A 101 7.48 -40.83 -16.38
C LEU A 101 6.57 -41.73 -17.23
N SER A 102 5.39 -41.26 -17.64
CA SER A 102 4.51 -42.03 -18.53
C SER A 102 5.15 -42.40 -19.88
N LYS A 103 6.04 -41.56 -20.42
CA LYS A 103 6.79 -41.86 -21.66
C LYS A 103 7.93 -42.87 -21.49
N ARG A 104 8.32 -43.19 -20.25
CA ARG A 104 9.36 -44.20 -19.96
C ARG A 104 8.78 -45.58 -19.69
N GLU A 105 7.50 -45.67 -19.35
CA GLU A 105 6.80 -46.91 -18.98
C GLU A 105 5.93 -47.49 -20.11
N GLY A 106 5.84 -46.82 -21.26
CA GLY A 106 5.19 -47.31 -22.48
C GLY A 106 6.17 -47.44 -23.63
#